data_AF-A0A1F4US16-F1
#
_entry.id   AF-A0A1F4US16-F1
#
_cell.length_a   1.000
_cell.length_b   1.000
_cell.length_c   1.000
_cell.angle_alpha   90.00
_cell.angle_beta   90.00
_cell.angle_gamma   90.00
#
_symmetry.space_group_name_H-M   'P 1'
#
loop_
_entity.id
_entity.type
_entity.pdbx_description
1 polymer ?
#
loop_
_entity_poly.entity_id
_entity_poly.type
_entity_poly.pdbx_seq_one_letter_code
_entity_poly.pdbx_strand_id
1 'polypeptide(L)'
;MTTLSSAETLPTEASTGSVQEILKETVEKSSPMENESHEAFEQRKEKQREIIDVMPGDLIERIEEDIRIDGEFKARRKEPKPTLEDKKHIATGEIFESLASTEYKLREQREPSELSLQILKIYKNPPEALTQAVGHLRNPDLIDIREDTSTHKMVITGLAEVKMATLDVRTYEQQVDFRESLENVIETVKEMAKVNLDLEGFEELLENSDKLEIAAELHTVFVLPAERDIANPRSLVNEHDFKINDSMSLYYELVDGIIPEQCTLQNSVFTAADIRNFQKALSPLLGF
;
A
#
# COMPACT_ATOMS: atom_id res chain seq x y z
N MET A 1 28.05 46.86 -7.22
CA MET A 1 27.38 46.57 -8.50
C MET A 1 27.69 45.13 -8.82
N THR A 2 26.75 44.23 -8.54
CA THR A 2 26.93 42.79 -8.73
C THR A 2 25.91 42.37 -9.78
N THR A 3 26.41 42.02 -10.96
CA THR A 3 25.59 41.56 -12.09
C THR A 3 25.11 40.13 -11.86
N LEU A 4 23.84 39.95 -12.22
CA LEU A 4 23.03 38.74 -12.22
C LEU A 4 23.59 37.59 -13.07
N SER A 5 23.03 36.42 -12.76
CA SER A 5 22.62 35.37 -13.71
C SER A 5 23.64 34.29 -14.05
N SER A 6 23.54 33.20 -13.31
CA SER A 6 23.63 31.85 -13.88
C SER A 6 22.35 31.13 -13.47
N ALA A 7 21.32 31.24 -14.32
CA ALA A 7 20.22 30.30 -14.29
C ALA A 7 20.77 28.96 -14.76
N GLU A 8 20.91 28.01 -13.84
CA GLU A 8 21.03 26.60 -14.17
C GLU A 8 19.75 26.20 -14.91
N THR A 9 19.89 25.97 -16.21
CA THR A 9 18.87 25.34 -17.04
C THR A 9 18.67 23.91 -16.54
N LEU A 10 17.55 23.67 -15.87
CA LEU A 10 17.00 22.33 -15.68
C LEU A 10 16.76 21.69 -17.06
N PRO A 11 17.07 20.41 -17.27
CA PRO A 11 16.74 19.74 -18.51
C PRO A 11 15.23 19.47 -18.54
N THR A 12 14.51 20.29 -19.30
CA THR A 12 13.09 20.13 -19.62
C THR A 12 12.94 19.29 -20.89
N GLU A 13 13.16 17.99 -20.78
CA GLU A 13 12.54 17.02 -21.68
C GLU A 13 11.74 16.07 -20.80
N ALA A 14 10.52 16.49 -20.44
CA ALA A 14 9.55 15.57 -19.87
C ALA A 14 9.26 14.53 -20.97
N SER A 15 9.75 13.31 -20.77
CA SER A 15 9.34 12.15 -21.56
C SER A 15 7.81 12.13 -21.59
N THR A 16 7.23 12.31 -22.77
CA THR A 16 5.77 12.25 -23.00
C THR A 16 5.27 10.81 -23.04
N GLY A 17 6.03 9.85 -22.51
CA GLY A 17 5.64 8.46 -22.39
C GLY A 17 4.52 8.27 -21.37
N SER A 18 3.72 7.22 -21.58
CA SER A 18 2.83 6.69 -20.55
C SER A 18 3.59 6.39 -19.26
N VAL A 19 2.87 6.38 -18.13
CA VAL A 19 3.44 6.04 -16.81
C VAL A 19 4.18 4.70 -16.88
N GLN A 20 3.59 3.70 -17.53
CA GLN A 20 4.20 2.39 -17.72
C GLN A 20 5.51 2.46 -18.51
N GLU A 21 5.59 3.28 -19.56
CA GLU A 21 6.84 3.46 -20.33
C GLU A 21 7.95 4.07 -19.48
N ILE A 22 7.63 5.11 -18.70
CA ILE A 22 8.59 5.77 -17.79
C ILE A 22 9.12 4.76 -16.75
N LEU A 23 8.24 3.95 -16.18
CA LEU A 23 8.61 2.93 -15.19
C LEU A 23 9.49 1.84 -15.82
N LYS A 24 9.15 1.34 -17.03
CA LYS A 24 9.98 0.35 -17.73
C LYS A 24 11.36 0.89 -18.10
N GLU A 25 11.44 2.12 -18.59
CA GLU A 25 12.75 2.77 -18.84
C GLU A 25 13.58 2.88 -17.56
N THR A 26 12.92 3.05 -16.41
CA THR A 26 13.58 3.09 -15.12
C THR A 26 14.08 1.71 -14.69
N VAL A 27 13.30 0.64 -14.94
CA VAL A 27 13.74 -0.75 -14.77
C VAL A 27 14.97 -1.05 -15.62
N GLU A 28 15.05 -0.55 -16.86
CA GLU A 28 16.23 -0.77 -17.70
C GLU A 28 17.52 -0.17 -17.14
N LYS A 29 17.39 0.91 -16.36
CA LYS A 29 18.50 1.60 -15.70
C LYS A 29 18.79 1.05 -14.29
N SER A 30 18.05 0.05 -13.83
CA SER A 30 18.26 -0.57 -12.52
C SER A 30 19.63 -1.24 -12.42
N SER A 31 20.07 -1.45 -11.18
CA SER A 31 21.34 -2.11 -10.87
C SER A 31 21.09 -3.42 -10.11
N PRO A 32 21.98 -4.40 -10.23
CA PRO A 32 21.88 -5.63 -9.45
C PRO A 32 22.04 -5.35 -7.96
N MET A 33 21.37 -6.16 -7.13
CA MET A 33 21.58 -6.15 -5.68
C MET A 33 22.95 -6.71 -5.32
N GLU A 34 23.41 -6.40 -4.10
CA GLU A 34 24.64 -6.98 -3.57
C GLU A 34 24.49 -8.51 -3.53
N ASN A 35 25.44 -9.22 -4.15
CA ASN A 35 25.44 -10.69 -4.30
C ASN A 35 24.36 -11.29 -5.22
N GLU A 36 23.63 -10.47 -5.98
CA GLU A 36 22.71 -10.97 -7.01
C GLU A 36 23.51 -11.43 -8.25
N SER A 37 23.27 -12.67 -8.69
CA SER A 37 23.86 -13.17 -9.94
C SER A 37 23.26 -12.42 -11.14
N HIS A 38 24.02 -12.34 -12.25
CA HIS A 38 23.52 -11.70 -13.47
C HIS A 38 22.21 -12.34 -13.97
N GLU A 39 22.11 -13.68 -13.91
CA GLU A 39 20.90 -14.39 -14.32
C GLU A 39 19.69 -14.03 -13.43
N ALA A 40 19.87 -14.00 -12.11
CA ALA A 40 18.82 -13.60 -11.17
C ALA A 40 18.37 -12.15 -11.39
N PHE A 41 19.32 -11.26 -11.66
CA PHE A 41 19.05 -9.85 -11.97
C PHE A 41 18.19 -9.69 -13.23
N GLU A 42 18.52 -10.40 -14.31
CA GLU A 42 17.73 -10.33 -15.56
C GLU A 42 16.32 -10.94 -15.39
N GLN A 43 16.20 -12.03 -14.63
CA GLN A 43 14.89 -12.61 -14.28
C GLN A 43 14.03 -11.64 -13.45
N ARG A 44 14.64 -10.94 -12.48
CA ARG A 44 13.95 -9.92 -11.68
C ARG A 44 13.48 -8.77 -12.56
N LYS A 45 14.32 -8.24 -13.46
CA LYS A 45 13.93 -7.19 -14.40
C LYS A 45 12.76 -7.62 -15.30
N GLU A 46 12.79 -8.86 -15.80
CA GLU A 46 11.67 -9.38 -16.60
C GLU A 46 10.38 -9.42 -15.80
N LYS A 47 10.44 -9.88 -14.54
CA LYS A 47 9.26 -9.89 -13.68
C LYS A 47 8.75 -8.48 -13.36
N GLN A 48 9.65 -7.52 -13.14
CA GLN A 48 9.29 -6.12 -12.94
C GLN A 48 8.57 -5.55 -14.17
N ARG A 49 9.03 -5.86 -15.39
CA ARG A 49 8.36 -5.45 -16.64
C ARG A 49 6.95 -6.04 -16.75
N GLU A 50 6.80 -7.34 -16.49
CA GLU A 50 5.50 -8.03 -16.51
C GLU A 50 4.49 -7.37 -15.55
N ILE A 51 4.94 -7.01 -14.34
CA ILE A 51 4.09 -6.32 -13.36
C ILE A 51 3.69 -4.93 -13.85
N ILE A 52 4.64 -4.16 -14.39
CA ILE A 52 4.36 -2.81 -14.90
C ILE A 52 3.42 -2.84 -16.12
N ASP A 53 3.53 -3.87 -16.97
CA ASP A 53 2.68 -4.04 -18.16
C ASP A 53 1.19 -4.13 -17.81
N VAL A 54 0.86 -4.75 -16.67
CA VAL A 54 -0.53 -4.99 -16.24
C VAL A 54 -0.97 -4.05 -15.13
N MET A 55 -0.11 -3.12 -14.71
CA MET A 55 -0.44 -2.15 -13.68
C MET A 55 -1.54 -1.18 -14.16
N PRO A 56 -2.51 -0.81 -13.30
CA PRO A 56 -3.52 0.19 -13.60
C PRO A 56 -2.92 1.52 -14.11
N GLY A 57 -3.58 2.14 -15.09
CA GLY A 57 -3.12 3.38 -15.74
C GLY A 57 -3.41 4.66 -14.95
N ASP A 58 -4.06 4.56 -13.79
CA ASP A 58 -4.54 5.66 -12.94
C ASP A 58 -3.57 6.01 -11.80
N LEU A 59 -2.33 5.49 -11.81
CA LEU A 59 -1.35 5.68 -10.73
C LEU A 59 -1.12 7.16 -10.38
N ILE A 60 -1.02 8.05 -11.37
CA ILE A 60 -0.81 9.48 -11.14
C ILE A 60 -2.03 10.09 -10.45
N GLU A 61 -3.23 9.77 -10.92
CA GLU A 61 -4.49 10.27 -10.34
C GLU A 61 -4.65 9.82 -8.88
N ARG A 62 -4.28 8.58 -8.57
CA ARG A 62 -4.28 8.05 -7.20
C ARG A 62 -3.31 8.81 -6.29
N ILE A 63 -2.06 9.03 -6.73
CA ILE A 63 -1.07 9.78 -5.94
C ILE A 63 -1.52 11.23 -5.70
N GLU A 64 -2.08 11.89 -6.73
CA GLU A 64 -2.61 13.25 -6.59
C GLU A 64 -3.78 13.32 -5.61
N GLU A 65 -4.66 12.33 -5.64
CA GLU A 65 -5.77 12.20 -4.71
C GLU A 65 -5.30 12.03 -3.27
N ASP A 66 -4.32 11.16 -3.00
CA ASP A 66 -3.80 10.96 -1.65
C ASP A 66 -3.08 12.20 -1.11
N ILE A 67 -2.35 12.92 -1.98
CA ILE A 67 -1.76 14.24 -1.64
C ILE A 67 -2.86 15.26 -1.31
N ARG A 68 -3.98 15.26 -2.04
CA ARG A 68 -5.12 16.14 -1.78
C ARG A 68 -5.76 15.81 -0.43
N ILE A 69 -6.04 14.53 -0.17
CA ILE A 69 -6.65 14.04 1.08
C ILE A 69 -5.76 14.40 2.29
N ASP A 70 -4.45 14.16 2.22
CA ASP A 70 -3.50 14.55 3.29
C ASP A 70 -3.57 16.07 3.55
N GLY A 71 -3.64 16.87 2.47
CA GLY A 71 -3.79 18.32 2.55
C GLY A 71 -5.08 18.76 3.25
N GLU A 72 -6.21 18.10 2.97
CA GLU A 72 -7.50 18.39 3.60
C GLU A 72 -7.52 17.99 5.08
N PHE A 73 -6.92 16.86 5.41
CA PHE A 73 -6.82 16.38 6.77
C PHE A 73 -5.99 17.32 7.66
N LYS A 74 -4.81 17.73 7.18
CA LYS A 74 -3.97 18.72 7.85
C LYS A 74 -4.69 20.05 8.03
N ALA A 75 -5.43 20.50 7.02
CA ALA A 75 -6.23 21.73 7.12
C ALA A 75 -7.30 21.64 8.22
N ARG A 76 -8.03 20.52 8.33
CA ARG A 76 -9.02 20.29 9.41
C ARG A 76 -8.37 20.32 10.79
N ARG A 77 -7.13 19.83 10.91
CA ARG A 77 -6.33 19.84 12.15
C ARG A 77 -5.59 21.15 12.42
N LYS A 78 -5.71 22.15 11.54
CA LYS A 78 -4.95 23.42 11.59
C LYS A 78 -3.42 23.19 11.54
N GLU A 79 -3.00 22.13 10.90
CA GLU A 79 -1.59 21.80 10.65
C GLU A 79 -1.10 22.49 9.35
N PRO A 80 0.22 22.67 9.18
CA PRO A 80 0.79 23.19 7.93
C PRO A 80 0.39 22.33 6.72
N LYS A 81 0.27 22.96 5.55
CA LYS A 81 0.08 22.22 4.29
C LYS A 81 1.20 21.20 4.07
N PRO A 82 0.93 20.09 3.34
CA PRO A 82 1.93 19.07 3.08
C PRO A 82 3.18 19.67 2.43
N THR A 83 4.34 19.34 3.00
CA THR A 83 5.65 19.77 2.49
C THR A 83 5.98 19.02 1.19
N LEU A 84 7.04 19.47 0.49
CA LEU A 84 7.55 18.72 -0.67
C LEU A 84 8.01 17.31 -0.27
N GLU A 85 8.59 17.17 0.92
CA GLU A 85 9.04 15.88 1.44
C GLU A 85 7.86 14.97 1.75
N ASP A 86 6.78 15.50 2.34
CA ASP A 86 5.53 14.76 2.60
C ASP A 86 4.96 14.20 1.29
N LYS A 87 4.86 15.04 0.24
CA LYS A 87 4.36 14.62 -1.07
C LYS A 87 5.21 13.51 -1.70
N LYS A 88 6.53 13.62 -1.60
CA LYS A 88 7.45 12.58 -2.08
C LYS A 88 7.30 11.28 -1.29
N HIS A 89 7.05 11.38 0.01
CA HIS A 89 6.80 10.22 0.86
C HIS A 89 5.50 9.51 0.48
N ILE A 90 4.40 10.26 0.32
CA ILE A 90 3.10 9.73 -0.15
C ILE A 90 3.28 9.05 -1.51
N ALA A 91 3.90 9.73 -2.49
CA ALA A 91 4.14 9.15 -3.81
C ALA A 91 4.97 7.87 -3.74
N THR A 92 5.98 7.82 -2.88
CA THR A 92 6.80 6.61 -2.69
C THR A 92 5.98 5.44 -2.16
N GLY A 93 5.09 5.70 -1.18
CA GLY A 93 4.17 4.70 -0.63
C GLY A 93 3.24 4.14 -1.69
N GLU A 94 2.50 5.01 -2.37
CA GLU A 94 1.49 4.61 -3.35
C GLU A 94 2.08 3.92 -4.61
N ILE A 95 3.29 4.30 -5.03
CA ILE A 95 4.01 3.57 -6.07
C ILE A 95 4.29 2.14 -5.61
N PHE A 96 4.79 1.95 -4.39
CA PHE A 96 5.12 0.62 -3.90
C PHE A 96 3.86 -0.22 -3.66
N GLU A 97 2.82 0.35 -3.05
CA GLU A 97 1.52 -0.29 -2.86
C GLU A 97 0.93 -0.76 -4.19
N SER A 98 0.95 0.09 -5.23
CA SER A 98 0.40 -0.27 -6.54
C SER A 98 1.17 -1.39 -7.22
N LEU A 99 2.51 -1.38 -7.14
CA LEU A 99 3.35 -2.44 -7.69
C LEU A 99 3.21 -3.75 -6.92
N ALA A 100 3.21 -3.68 -5.58
CA ALA A 100 3.05 -4.84 -4.70
C ALA A 100 1.65 -5.47 -4.86
N SER A 101 0.60 -4.65 -4.96
CA SER A 101 -0.76 -5.09 -5.29
C SER A 101 -0.80 -5.86 -6.60
N THR A 102 -0.20 -5.28 -7.65
CA THR A 102 -0.17 -5.89 -8.98
C THR A 102 0.64 -7.19 -8.98
N GLU A 103 1.77 -7.22 -8.27
CA GLU A 103 2.56 -8.43 -8.08
C GLU A 103 1.77 -9.53 -7.36
N TYR A 104 1.06 -9.18 -6.30
CA TYR A 104 0.22 -10.10 -5.53
C TYR A 104 -0.87 -10.71 -6.41
N LYS A 105 -1.58 -9.89 -7.21
CA LYS A 105 -2.60 -10.35 -8.18
C LYS A 105 -2.05 -11.36 -9.18
N LEU A 106 -0.89 -11.05 -9.78
CA LEU A 106 -0.24 -11.92 -10.75
C LEU A 106 0.19 -13.25 -10.12
N ARG A 107 0.67 -13.22 -8.88
CA ARG A 107 1.11 -14.41 -8.13
C ARG A 107 -0.06 -15.33 -7.80
N GLU A 108 -1.17 -14.76 -7.33
CA GLU A 108 -2.39 -15.50 -7.01
C GLU A 108 -3.22 -15.86 -8.26
N GLN A 109 -2.83 -15.37 -9.44
CA GLN A 109 -3.52 -15.53 -10.73
C GLN A 109 -4.99 -15.09 -10.67
N ARG A 110 -5.26 -14.02 -9.92
CA ARG A 110 -6.61 -13.56 -9.62
C ARG A 110 -6.67 -12.05 -9.57
N GLU A 111 -7.72 -11.51 -10.17
CA GLU A 111 -8.11 -10.12 -9.92
C GLU A 111 -8.81 -10.02 -8.57
N PRO A 112 -8.61 -8.92 -7.80
CA PRO A 112 -9.39 -8.66 -6.61
C PRO A 112 -10.86 -8.60 -6.99
N SER A 113 -11.73 -9.13 -6.14
CA SER A 113 -13.17 -8.96 -6.33
C SER A 113 -13.53 -7.48 -6.21
N GLU A 114 -14.58 -7.05 -6.89
CA GLU A 114 -15.13 -5.70 -6.76
C GLU A 114 -15.43 -5.35 -5.29
N LEU A 115 -15.94 -6.32 -4.52
CA LEU A 115 -16.10 -6.20 -3.06
C LEU A 115 -14.81 -5.83 -2.32
N SER A 116 -13.66 -6.41 -2.69
CA SER A 116 -12.39 -6.08 -2.06
C SER A 116 -12.02 -4.63 -2.35
N LEU A 117 -12.20 -4.18 -3.58
CA LEU A 117 -11.91 -2.80 -3.97
C LEU A 117 -12.82 -1.81 -3.25
N GLN A 118 -14.11 -2.13 -3.13
CA GLN A 118 -15.07 -1.29 -2.41
C GLN A 118 -14.77 -1.21 -0.91
N ILE A 119 -14.39 -2.29 -0.24
CA ILE A 119 -13.97 -2.24 1.17
C ILE A 119 -12.71 -1.38 1.35
N LEU A 120 -11.69 -1.57 0.50
CA LEU A 120 -10.48 -0.75 0.52
C LEU A 120 -10.78 0.73 0.28
N LYS A 121 -11.74 1.03 -0.61
CA LYS A 121 -12.19 2.40 -0.89
C LYS A 121 -12.89 3.03 0.32
N ILE A 122 -13.67 2.27 1.10
CA ILE A 122 -14.25 2.77 2.36
C ILE A 122 -13.13 3.23 3.31
N TYR A 123 -12.05 2.45 3.41
CA TYR A 123 -10.95 2.82 4.28
C TYR A 123 -10.18 4.05 3.79
N LYS A 124 -9.82 4.11 2.50
CA LYS A 124 -9.02 5.20 1.94
C LYS A 124 -9.81 6.50 1.85
N ASN A 125 -11.07 6.43 1.44
CA ASN A 125 -11.94 7.58 1.24
C ASN A 125 -13.39 7.25 1.62
N PRO A 126 -13.71 7.17 2.92
CA PRO A 126 -15.05 6.85 3.36
C PRO A 126 -16.02 7.95 2.91
N PRO A 127 -17.22 7.59 2.41
CA PRO A 127 -18.31 8.54 2.23
C PRO A 127 -18.48 9.44 3.46
N GLU A 128 -18.94 10.68 3.27
CA GLU A 128 -19.10 11.63 4.39
C GLU A 128 -19.98 11.04 5.52
N ALA A 129 -21.02 10.29 5.14
CA ALA A 129 -21.89 9.57 6.06
C ALA A 129 -21.16 8.51 6.93
N LEU A 130 -20.04 7.98 6.43
CA LEU A 130 -19.23 6.94 7.09
C LEU A 130 -17.97 7.48 7.75
N THR A 131 -17.55 8.70 7.41
CA THR A 131 -16.26 9.26 7.87
C THR A 131 -16.09 9.22 9.39
N GLN A 132 -17.15 9.48 10.17
CA GLN A 132 -17.06 9.41 11.64
C GLN A 132 -16.92 7.97 12.16
N ALA A 133 -17.61 7.02 11.53
CA ALA A 133 -17.65 5.62 11.96
C ALA A 133 -16.39 4.85 11.57
N VAL A 134 -15.87 5.07 10.36
CA VAL A 134 -14.77 4.24 9.82
C VAL A 134 -13.51 5.01 9.47
N GLY A 135 -13.56 6.35 9.39
CA GLY A 135 -12.42 7.17 8.97
C GLY A 135 -11.26 7.25 9.97
N HIS A 136 -11.38 6.58 11.12
CA HIS A 136 -10.31 6.44 12.11
C HIS A 136 -9.78 5.00 12.23
N LEU A 137 -10.39 4.04 11.53
CA LEU A 137 -10.00 2.64 11.56
C LEU A 137 -8.71 2.41 10.76
N ARG A 138 -8.01 1.32 11.07
CA ARG A 138 -6.80 0.92 10.33
C ARG A 138 -7.19 0.22 9.05
N ASN A 139 -6.48 0.56 7.97
CA ASN A 139 -6.75 0.08 6.63
C ASN A 139 -5.63 -0.87 6.18
N PRO A 140 -5.95 -2.10 5.73
CA PRO A 140 -4.99 -2.89 4.98
C PRO A 140 -4.83 -2.31 3.57
N ASP A 141 -3.73 -2.65 2.90
CA ASP A 141 -3.49 -2.25 1.51
C ASP A 141 -4.16 -3.21 0.52
N LEU A 142 -4.30 -4.49 0.89
CA LEU A 142 -4.98 -5.53 0.10
C LEU A 142 -5.92 -6.36 0.98
N ILE A 143 -7.00 -6.84 0.39
CA ILE A 143 -7.96 -7.77 1.00
C ILE A 143 -8.20 -8.93 0.04
N ASP A 144 -8.11 -10.17 0.52
CA ASP A 144 -8.49 -11.37 -0.24
C ASP A 144 -9.88 -11.84 0.20
N ILE A 145 -10.83 -11.83 -0.74
CA ILE A 145 -12.21 -12.28 -0.53
C ILE A 145 -12.48 -13.48 -1.42
N ARG A 146 -12.99 -14.56 -0.82
CA ARG A 146 -13.33 -15.80 -1.51
C ARG A 146 -14.80 -16.13 -1.33
N GLU A 147 -15.44 -16.57 -2.40
CA GLU A 147 -16.76 -17.16 -2.29
C GLU A 147 -16.65 -18.60 -1.77
N ASP A 148 -17.26 -18.87 -0.62
CA ASP A 148 -17.57 -20.24 -0.22
C ASP A 148 -18.79 -20.72 -1.02
N THR A 149 -18.51 -21.43 -2.11
CA THR A 149 -19.54 -21.98 -3.01
C THR A 149 -20.57 -22.88 -2.32
N SER A 150 -20.25 -23.47 -1.15
CA SER A 150 -21.18 -24.36 -0.45
C SER A 150 -22.21 -23.59 0.39
N THR A 151 -21.86 -22.39 0.86
CA THR A 151 -22.71 -21.54 1.69
C THR A 151 -23.13 -20.25 0.99
N HIS A 152 -22.60 -19.99 -0.21
CA HIS A 152 -22.71 -18.73 -0.95
C HIS A 152 -22.32 -17.50 -0.12
N LYS A 153 -21.37 -17.68 0.80
CA LYS A 153 -20.82 -16.61 1.62
C LYS A 153 -19.56 -16.04 1.01
N MET A 154 -19.34 -14.75 1.21
CA MET A 154 -18.12 -14.06 0.81
C MET A 154 -17.22 -13.96 2.05
N VAL A 155 -16.11 -14.68 2.03
CA VAL A 155 -15.22 -14.84 3.18
C VAL A 155 -13.94 -14.05 2.94
N ILE A 156 -13.65 -13.09 3.83
CA ILE A 156 -12.35 -12.42 3.88
C ILE A 156 -11.35 -13.41 4.47
N THR A 157 -10.47 -13.93 3.63
CA THR A 157 -9.50 -14.99 4.01
C THR A 157 -8.11 -14.45 4.31
N GLY A 158 -7.79 -13.26 3.82
CA GLY A 158 -6.50 -12.66 4.09
C GLY A 158 -6.46 -11.16 3.81
N LEU A 159 -5.37 -10.55 4.26
CA LEU A 159 -5.03 -9.16 4.02
C LEU A 159 -3.54 -9.01 3.80
N ALA A 160 -3.14 -7.94 3.13
CA ALA A 160 -1.74 -7.59 3.00
C ALA A 160 -1.49 -6.13 3.36
N GLU A 161 -0.31 -5.90 3.92
CA GLU A 161 0.25 -4.58 4.21
C GLU A 161 1.61 -4.47 3.51
N VAL A 162 1.82 -3.37 2.81
CA VAL A 162 3.00 -3.09 2.02
C VAL A 162 3.90 -2.13 2.80
N LYS A 163 5.11 -2.55 3.14
CA LYS A 163 6.01 -1.77 4.00
C LYS A 163 7.33 -1.44 3.30
N MET A 164 7.50 -0.16 2.94
CA MET A 164 8.79 0.37 2.48
C MET A 164 9.84 0.45 3.60
N ALA A 165 9.40 0.85 4.80
CA ALA A 165 10.25 1.08 5.96
C ALA A 165 10.52 -0.21 6.76
N THR A 166 11.34 -0.10 7.81
CA THR A 166 11.46 -1.14 8.83
C THR A 166 10.12 -1.33 9.54
N LEU A 167 9.88 -2.55 10.02
CA LEU A 167 8.75 -2.86 10.88
C LEU A 167 8.98 -2.18 12.24
N ASP A 168 7.99 -1.42 12.69
CA ASP A 168 8.06 -0.56 13.88
C ASP A 168 6.89 -0.85 14.83
N VAL A 169 6.77 -0.05 15.89
CA VAL A 169 5.65 -0.16 16.85
C VAL A 169 4.30 -0.02 16.13
N ARG A 170 4.22 0.88 15.15
CA ARG A 170 3.01 1.09 14.36
C ARG A 170 2.62 -0.17 13.57
N THR A 171 3.61 -0.89 13.03
CA THR A 171 3.37 -2.16 12.33
C THR A 171 2.74 -3.20 13.25
N TYR A 172 3.23 -3.31 14.48
CA TYR A 172 2.63 -4.18 15.50
C TYR A 172 1.17 -3.78 15.78
N GLU A 173 0.93 -2.50 16.07
CA GLU A 173 -0.42 -1.99 16.38
C GLU A 173 -1.41 -2.25 15.23
N GLN A 174 -0.99 -1.99 13.98
CA GLN A 174 -1.83 -2.23 12.81
C GLN A 174 -2.25 -3.70 12.67
N GLN A 175 -1.34 -4.63 12.93
CA GLN A 175 -1.62 -6.06 12.77
C GLN A 175 -2.66 -6.57 13.76
N VAL A 176 -2.60 -6.11 15.01
CA VAL A 176 -3.60 -6.46 16.05
C VAL A 176 -4.97 -5.85 15.72
N ASP A 177 -4.99 -4.63 15.18
CA ASP A 177 -6.21 -3.87 14.94
C ASP A 177 -6.96 -4.25 13.64
N PHE A 178 -6.33 -4.97 12.70
CA PHE A 178 -6.93 -5.21 11.38
C PHE A 178 -8.24 -6.00 11.43
N ARG A 179 -8.30 -7.07 12.25
CA ARG A 179 -9.53 -7.87 12.37
C ARG A 179 -10.67 -7.02 12.91
N GLU A 180 -10.44 -6.33 14.03
CA GLU A 180 -11.44 -5.45 14.64
C GLU A 180 -11.87 -4.35 13.67
N SER A 181 -10.92 -3.76 12.94
CA SER A 181 -11.20 -2.75 11.91
C SER A 181 -12.10 -3.31 10.80
N LEU A 182 -11.87 -4.55 10.35
CA LEU A 182 -12.70 -5.20 9.32
C LEU A 182 -14.10 -5.54 9.86
N GLU A 183 -14.18 -6.04 11.09
CA GLU A 183 -15.46 -6.33 11.76
C GLU A 183 -16.31 -5.07 11.85
N ASN A 184 -15.71 -3.96 12.30
CA ASN A 184 -16.37 -2.66 12.40
C ASN A 184 -16.85 -2.13 11.03
N VAL A 185 -16.04 -2.26 9.98
CA VAL A 185 -16.47 -1.85 8.63
C VAL A 185 -17.63 -2.70 8.13
N ILE A 186 -17.54 -4.04 8.26
CA ILE A 186 -18.61 -4.94 7.82
C ILE A 186 -19.90 -4.66 8.58
N GLU A 187 -19.83 -4.48 9.90
CA GLU A 187 -20.99 -4.15 10.72
C GLU A 187 -21.61 -2.82 10.31
N THR A 188 -20.77 -1.79 10.13
CA THR A 188 -21.23 -0.46 9.69
C THR A 188 -21.94 -0.56 8.33
N VAL A 189 -21.37 -1.26 7.35
CA VAL A 189 -21.97 -1.46 6.03
C VAL A 189 -23.32 -2.20 6.15
N LYS A 190 -23.40 -3.26 6.97
CA LYS A 190 -24.66 -3.99 7.22
C LYS A 190 -25.74 -3.10 7.84
N GLU A 191 -25.37 -2.20 8.75
CA GLU A 191 -26.31 -1.23 9.31
C GLU A 191 -26.81 -0.23 8.28
N MET A 192 -25.92 0.25 7.41
CA MET A 192 -26.28 1.17 6.32
C MET A 192 -27.23 0.52 5.31
N ALA A 193 -26.97 -0.75 4.94
CA ALA A 193 -27.85 -1.50 4.05
C ALA A 193 -29.29 -1.60 4.60
N LYS A 194 -29.46 -1.73 5.92
CA LYS A 194 -30.78 -1.78 6.58
C LYS A 194 -31.55 -0.47 6.51
N VAL A 195 -30.86 0.67 6.50
CA VAL A 195 -31.49 2.00 6.40
C VAL A 195 -31.61 2.50 4.96
N ASN A 196 -31.22 1.67 3.99
CA ASN A 196 -31.32 1.93 2.55
C ASN A 196 -30.64 3.25 2.14
N LEU A 197 -29.47 3.52 2.71
CA LEU A 197 -28.61 4.62 2.31
C LEU A 197 -28.00 4.30 0.94
N ASP A 198 -28.28 5.17 -0.03
CA ASP A 198 -27.66 5.11 -1.35
C ASP A 198 -26.21 5.59 -1.22
N LEU A 199 -25.27 4.69 -1.51
CA LEU A 199 -23.83 4.97 -1.49
C LEU A 199 -23.27 4.65 -2.88
N GLU A 200 -23.16 5.69 -3.71
CA GLU A 200 -22.65 5.59 -5.07
C GLU A 200 -21.25 4.95 -5.10
N GLY A 201 -21.11 3.88 -5.89
CA GLY A 201 -19.87 3.12 -6.03
C GLY A 201 -19.58 2.14 -4.90
N PHE A 202 -20.59 1.79 -4.08
CA PHE A 202 -20.56 0.75 -3.05
C PHE A 202 -21.74 -0.22 -3.14
N GLU A 203 -22.39 -0.31 -4.30
CA GLU A 203 -23.65 -1.04 -4.50
C GLU A 203 -23.46 -2.54 -4.25
N GLU A 204 -22.41 -3.14 -4.81
CA GLU A 204 -22.13 -4.58 -4.63
C GLU A 204 -21.85 -4.91 -3.16
N LEU A 205 -21.13 -4.04 -2.46
CA LEU A 205 -20.83 -4.17 -1.03
C LEU A 205 -22.09 -4.09 -0.17
N LEU A 206 -23.01 -3.16 -0.47
CA LEU A 206 -24.29 -3.08 0.22
C LEU A 206 -25.17 -4.32 -0.06
N GLU A 207 -25.25 -4.76 -1.31
CA GLU A 207 -26.03 -5.93 -1.73
C GLU A 207 -25.55 -7.25 -1.11
N ASN A 208 -24.24 -7.39 -0.89
CA ASN A 208 -23.64 -8.60 -0.35
C ASN A 208 -23.23 -8.48 1.11
N SER A 209 -23.54 -7.37 1.77
CA SER A 209 -23.16 -7.08 3.15
C SER A 209 -23.53 -8.22 4.11
N ASP A 210 -24.76 -8.76 4.04
CA ASP A 210 -25.23 -9.87 4.87
C ASP A 210 -24.50 -11.21 4.63
N LYS A 211 -23.80 -11.36 3.50
CA LYS A 211 -23.04 -12.56 3.13
C LYS A 211 -21.55 -12.45 3.47
N LEU A 212 -21.08 -11.27 3.88
CA LEU A 212 -19.68 -11.04 4.24
C LEU A 212 -19.37 -11.57 5.64
N GLU A 213 -18.33 -12.41 5.70
CA GLU A 213 -17.75 -12.97 6.92
C GLU A 213 -16.22 -12.86 6.88
N ILE A 214 -15.60 -12.82 8.05
CA ILE A 214 -14.14 -12.90 8.19
C ILE A 214 -13.79 -14.32 8.59
N ALA A 215 -12.80 -14.91 7.93
CA ALA A 215 -12.32 -16.24 8.26
C ALA A 215 -11.90 -16.32 9.75
N ALA A 216 -12.09 -17.48 10.39
CA ALA A 216 -11.66 -17.68 11.78
C ALA A 216 -10.15 -17.46 11.94
N GLU A 217 -9.37 -17.93 10.97
CA GLU A 217 -7.95 -17.65 10.83
C GLU A 217 -7.78 -16.66 9.68
N LEU A 218 -7.47 -15.40 10.01
CA LEU A 218 -7.25 -14.35 9.03
C LEU A 218 -5.76 -14.29 8.73
N HIS A 219 -5.36 -14.56 7.50
CA HIS A 219 -3.96 -14.56 7.12
C HIS A 219 -3.47 -13.14 6.80
N THR A 220 -2.40 -12.71 7.45
CA THR A 220 -1.76 -11.40 7.19
C THR A 220 -0.46 -11.58 6.43
N VAL A 221 -0.28 -10.86 5.33
CA VAL A 221 0.96 -10.84 4.56
C VAL A 221 1.62 -9.47 4.66
N PHE A 222 2.90 -9.42 5.02
CA PHE A 222 3.71 -8.21 4.87
C PHE A 222 4.54 -8.29 3.60
N VAL A 223 4.30 -7.36 2.67
CA VAL A 223 5.08 -7.24 1.44
C VAL A 223 6.19 -6.22 1.63
N LEU A 224 7.44 -6.67 1.45
CA LEU A 224 8.66 -5.94 1.74
C LEU A 224 9.53 -5.80 0.49
N PRO A 225 10.40 -4.79 0.39
CA PRO A 225 11.35 -4.66 -0.72
C PRO A 225 12.22 -5.90 -0.92
N ALA A 226 12.65 -6.14 -2.16
CA ALA A 226 13.38 -7.34 -2.58
C ALA A 226 14.65 -7.63 -1.75
N GLU A 227 15.36 -6.58 -1.33
CA GLU A 227 16.64 -6.68 -0.62
C GLU A 227 16.50 -6.96 0.89
N ARG A 228 15.27 -7.07 1.41
CA ARG A 228 15.03 -7.30 2.84
C ARG A 228 15.26 -8.76 3.22
N ASP A 229 16.06 -9.00 4.25
CA ASP A 229 16.34 -10.34 4.78
C ASP A 229 15.18 -10.86 5.64
N ILE A 230 14.20 -11.48 4.99
CA ILE A 230 13.05 -12.10 5.66
C ILE A 230 13.40 -13.40 6.40
N ALA A 231 14.56 -14.00 6.12
CA ALA A 231 15.06 -15.17 6.86
C ALA A 231 15.58 -14.76 8.25
N ASN A 232 15.86 -13.47 8.45
CA ASN A 232 16.20 -12.87 9.73
C ASN A 232 15.22 -11.75 10.11
N PRO A 233 14.00 -12.09 10.61
CA PRO A 233 12.98 -11.12 11.03
C PRO A 233 13.48 -10.00 11.95
N ARG A 234 14.44 -10.28 12.83
CA ARG A 234 15.04 -9.28 13.73
C ARG A 234 15.68 -8.11 12.99
N SER A 235 16.21 -8.35 11.78
CA SER A 235 16.79 -7.31 10.93
C SER A 235 15.74 -6.37 10.30
N LEU A 236 14.48 -6.79 10.27
CA LEU A 236 13.39 -6.01 9.71
C LEU A 236 12.83 -5.01 10.71
N VAL A 237 13.04 -5.25 12.00
CA VAL A 237 12.49 -4.45 13.09
C VAL A 237 13.49 -3.40 13.54
N ASN A 238 13.08 -2.13 13.61
CA ASN A 238 13.93 -1.07 14.14
C ASN A 238 13.88 -1.02 15.67
N GLU A 239 14.77 -1.76 16.35
CA GLU A 239 14.85 -1.81 17.82
C GLU A 239 14.95 -0.42 18.47
N HIS A 240 15.56 0.56 17.78
CA HIS A 240 15.70 1.91 18.30
C HIS A 240 14.36 2.63 18.49
N ASP A 241 13.38 2.40 17.59
CA ASP A 241 12.07 3.04 17.68
C ASP A 241 11.27 2.50 18.87
N PHE A 242 11.43 1.22 19.20
CA PHE A 242 10.84 0.63 20.40
C PHE A 242 11.48 1.15 21.68
N LYS A 243 12.79 1.42 21.67
CA LYS A 243 13.49 2.04 22.82
C LYS A 243 13.03 3.47 23.07
N ILE A 244 12.82 4.27 22.02
CA ILE A 244 12.35 5.65 22.17
C ILE A 244 10.95 5.69 22.78
N ASN A 245 10.08 4.76 22.41
CA ASN A 245 8.70 4.71 22.87
C ASN A 245 8.50 3.97 24.21
N ASP A 246 9.58 3.50 24.84
CA ASP A 246 9.54 2.65 26.04
C ASP A 246 8.69 1.37 25.87
N SER A 247 8.69 0.82 24.65
CA SER A 247 7.82 -0.27 24.20
C SER A 247 8.59 -1.57 23.92
N MET A 248 9.67 -1.85 24.66
CA MET A 248 10.52 -3.01 24.39
C MET A 248 9.81 -4.36 24.53
N SER A 249 8.69 -4.44 25.26
CA SER A 249 7.84 -5.65 25.26
C SER A 249 7.22 -5.92 23.88
N LEU A 250 6.72 -4.87 23.21
CA LEU A 250 6.14 -4.96 21.87
C LEU A 250 7.18 -5.37 20.83
N TYR A 251 8.44 -4.99 21.02
CA TYR A 251 9.54 -5.46 20.15
C TYR A 251 9.64 -6.98 20.17
N TYR A 252 9.65 -7.58 21.37
CA TYR A 252 9.73 -9.04 21.50
C TYR A 252 8.46 -9.73 21.00
N GLU A 253 7.28 -9.15 21.21
CA GLU A 253 6.03 -9.69 20.67
C GLU A 253 6.02 -9.69 19.14
N LEU A 254 6.44 -8.59 18.51
CA LEU A 254 6.53 -8.48 17.05
C LEU A 254 7.54 -9.48 16.47
N VAL A 255 8.74 -9.56 17.05
CA VAL A 255 9.84 -10.40 16.56
C VAL A 255 9.61 -11.89 16.83
N ASP A 256 9.23 -12.24 18.06
CA ASP A 256 9.22 -13.63 18.54
C ASP A 256 7.83 -14.28 18.44
N GLY A 257 6.73 -13.50 18.42
CA GLY A 257 5.36 -14.03 18.45
C GLY A 257 4.57 -13.86 17.15
N ILE A 258 4.73 -12.74 16.46
CA ILE A 258 3.83 -12.38 15.35
C ILE A 258 4.36 -12.79 13.99
N ILE A 259 5.60 -12.41 13.68
CA ILE A 259 6.24 -12.74 12.40
C ILE A 259 6.33 -14.25 12.13
N PRO A 260 6.48 -15.15 13.13
CA PRO A 260 6.53 -16.59 12.88
C PRO A 260 5.18 -17.31 12.81
N GLU A 261 4.14 -16.85 13.53
CA GLU A 261 2.93 -17.68 13.79
C GLU A 261 1.66 -17.19 13.09
N GLN A 262 1.53 -15.89 12.79
CA GLN A 262 0.28 -15.31 12.28
C GLN A 262 0.46 -14.54 10.96
N CYS A 263 1.70 -14.30 10.54
CA CYS A 263 2.01 -13.49 9.38
C CYS A 263 2.94 -14.22 8.40
N THR A 264 2.75 -13.98 7.11
CA THR A 264 3.76 -14.32 6.10
C THR A 264 4.55 -13.07 5.74
N LEU A 265 5.88 -13.19 5.75
CA LEU A 265 6.74 -12.20 5.13
C LEU A 265 6.98 -12.55 3.68
N GLN A 266 6.84 -11.56 2.80
CA GLN A 266 7.03 -11.73 1.37
C GLN A 266 7.92 -10.61 0.83
N ASN A 267 8.97 -10.97 0.11
CA ASN A 267 9.68 -10.00 -0.73
C ASN A 267 8.90 -9.74 -2.02
N SER A 268 8.78 -8.46 -2.36
CA SER A 268 8.47 -7.99 -3.69
C SER A 268 9.70 -8.16 -4.61
N VAL A 269 9.48 -8.14 -5.92
CA VAL A 269 10.58 -8.04 -6.90
C VAL A 269 11.17 -6.63 -7.02
N PHE A 270 10.55 -5.62 -6.40
CA PHE A 270 11.05 -4.24 -6.42
C PHE A 270 11.90 -3.94 -5.19
N THR A 271 13.06 -3.32 -5.42
CA THR A 271 13.90 -2.82 -4.33
C THR A 271 13.45 -1.46 -3.85
N ALA A 272 13.85 -1.04 -2.65
CA ALA A 272 13.57 0.33 -2.20
C ALA A 272 14.26 1.38 -3.11
N ALA A 273 15.37 1.01 -3.75
CA ALA A 273 16.03 1.86 -4.73
C ALA A 273 15.19 2.02 -6.02
N ASP A 274 14.56 0.95 -6.50
CA ASP A 274 13.66 0.99 -7.67
C ASP A 274 12.51 1.96 -7.42
N ILE A 275 11.83 1.84 -6.27
CA ILE A 275 10.70 2.72 -5.91
C ILE A 275 11.12 4.19 -5.85
N ARG A 276 12.28 4.50 -5.25
CA ARG A 276 12.81 5.87 -5.22
C ARG A 276 13.13 6.39 -6.63
N ASN A 277 13.60 5.53 -7.53
CA ASN A 277 13.88 5.92 -8.91
C ASN A 277 12.59 6.15 -9.69
N PHE A 278 11.56 5.33 -9.49
CA PHE A 278 10.22 5.55 -10.04
C PHE A 278 9.63 6.87 -9.55
N GLN A 279 9.70 7.15 -8.24
CA GLN A 279 9.25 8.42 -7.67
C GLN A 279 9.94 9.61 -8.36
N LYS A 280 11.27 9.56 -8.54
CA LYS A 280 12.02 10.61 -9.25
C LYS A 280 11.61 10.74 -10.72
N ALA A 281 11.34 9.63 -11.40
CA ALA A 281 10.96 9.62 -12.80
C ALA A 281 9.53 10.17 -13.01
N LEU A 282 8.62 9.92 -12.07
CA LEU A 282 7.23 10.40 -12.10
C LEU A 282 7.06 11.82 -11.51
N SER A 283 8.03 12.30 -10.74
CA SER A 283 8.06 13.63 -10.12
C SER A 283 7.61 14.78 -11.04
N PRO A 284 8.07 14.87 -12.31
CA PRO A 284 7.62 15.90 -13.25
C PRO A 284 6.12 15.84 -13.58
N LEU A 285 5.53 14.64 -13.63
CA LEU A 285 4.10 14.46 -13.87
C LEU A 285 3.27 14.88 -12.65
N LEU A 286 3.81 14.69 -11.45
CA LEU A 286 3.20 15.07 -10.17
C LEU A 286 3.42 16.55 -9.80
N GLY A 287 4.16 17.29 -10.63
CA GLY A 287 4.40 18.73 -10.46
C GLY A 287 5.39 19.09 -9.35
N PHE A 288 6.34 18.21 -9.01
CA PHE A 288 7.34 18.49 -7.97
C PHE A 288 8.71 17.80 -8.10
#